data_AF-A0A819QFG5-F1
#
_entry.id   AF-A0A819QFG5-F1
#
_cell.length_a   1.000
_cell.length_b   1.000
_cell.length_c   1.000
_cell.angle_alpha   90.00
_cell.angle_beta   90.00
_cell.angle_gamma   90.00
#
_symmetry.space_group_name_H-M   'P 1'
#
loop_
_entity.id
_entity.type
_entity.pdbx_description
1 polymer ?
#
loop_
_entity_poly.entity_id
_entity_poly.type
_entity_poly.pdbx_seq_one_letter_code
_entity_poly.pdbx_strand_id
1 'polypeptide(L)' 'GPTNGYLALSTAKLYDPSIGTWTTTGNMINARYYHTASILSNGNVLVTGGFDNTGTLNSAELY' A
#
# COMPACT_ATOMS: atom_id res chain seq x y z
N GLY A 1 -14.74 12.09 -19.51
CA GLY A 1 -13.39 11.64 -19.89
C GLY A 1 -13.05 10.44 -19.04
N PRO A 2 -12.43 9.38 -19.59
CA PRO A 2 -12.29 8.13 -18.85
C PRO A 2 -11.25 8.30 -17.74
N THR A 3 -11.62 7.99 -16.50
CA THR A 3 -10.67 7.77 -15.42
C THR A 3 -9.86 6.53 -15.79
N ASN A 4 -8.59 6.71 -16.17
CA ASN A 4 -7.64 5.62 -16.43
C ASN A 4 -7.80 4.56 -15.33
N GLY A 5 -8.17 3.34 -15.70
CA GLY A 5 -8.80 2.31 -14.86
C GLY A 5 -7.97 1.70 -13.72
N TYR A 6 -7.25 2.50 -12.96
CA TYR A 6 -6.61 2.11 -11.71
C TYR A 6 -7.58 2.38 -10.57
N LEU A 7 -8.20 1.32 -10.05
CA LEU A 7 -8.97 1.39 -8.81
C LEU A 7 -7.99 1.30 -7.65
N ALA A 8 -7.95 2.34 -6.82
CA ALA A 8 -7.24 2.29 -5.56
C ALA A 8 -7.86 1.21 -4.65
N LEU A 9 -7.03 0.33 -4.09
CA LEU A 9 -7.45 -0.68 -3.13
C LEU A 9 -6.90 -0.32 -1.75
N SER A 10 -7.68 -0.57 -0.70
CA SER A 10 -7.22 -0.48 0.68
C SER A 10 -6.72 -1.81 1.23
N THR A 11 -6.93 -2.94 0.54
CA THR A 11 -6.44 -4.22 1.04
C THR A 11 -4.92 -4.30 0.94
N ALA A 12 -4.28 -4.82 1.98
CA ALA A 12 -2.85 -5.04 2.03
C ALA A 12 -2.51 -6.48 2.42
N LYS A 13 -1.36 -6.96 1.94
CA LYS A 13 -0.78 -8.27 2.28
C LYS A 13 0.71 -8.12 2.53
N LEU A 14 1.22 -8.87 3.50
CA LEU A 14 2.65 -9.00 3.78
C LEU A 14 3.17 -10.29 3.15
N TYR A 15 4.34 -10.20 2.52
CA TYR A 15 5.02 -11.37 1.98
C TYR A 15 6.04 -11.88 2.99
N ASP A 16 5.91 -13.16 3.37
CA ASP A 16 6.92 -13.87 4.15
C ASP A 16 7.82 -14.69 3.21
N PRO A 17 9.08 -14.27 3.00
CA PRO A 17 10.02 -14.98 2.12
C PRO A 17 10.50 -16.32 2.68
N SER A 18 10.37 -16.57 3.98
CA SER A 18 10.83 -17.83 4.60
C SER A 18 9.97 -19.03 4.19
N ILE A 19 8.69 -18.78 3.95
CA ILE A 19 7.70 -19.78 3.52
C ILE A 19 7.11 -19.47 2.14
N GLY A 20 7.48 -18.35 1.54
CA GLY A 20 7.06 -17.95 0.19
C GLY A 20 5.57 -17.65 0.07
N THR A 21 4.93 -17.13 1.12
CA THR A 21 3.47 -16.90 1.14
C THR A 21 3.10 -15.44 1.38
N TRP A 22 1.92 -15.07 0.91
CA TRP A 22 1.29 -13.78 1.21
C TRP A 22 0.23 -13.96 2.29
N THR A 23 0.32 -13.19 3.37
CA THR A 23 -0.68 -13.17 4.45
C THR A 23 -1.42 -11.83 4.46
N THR A 24 -2.72 -11.87 4.66
CA THR A 24 -3.54 -10.65 4.83
C THR A 24 -3.10 -9.88 6.07
N THR A 25 -2.97 -8.56 5.96
CA THR A 25 -2.74 -7.66 7.10
C THR A 25 -3.90 -6.66 7.21
N GLY A 26 -3.79 -5.67 8.10
CA GLY A 26 -4.74 -4.57 8.20
C GLY A 26 -4.93 -3.86 6.86
N ASN A 27 -6.10 -3.27 6.64
CA ASN A 27 -6.33 -2.44 5.46
C ASN A 27 -5.62 -1.09 5.62
N MET A 28 -5.25 -0.50 4.48
CA MET A 28 -4.81 0.88 4.36
C MET A 28 -5.87 1.86 4.79
N ILE A 29 -5.42 2.87 5.53
CA ILE A 29 -6.26 3.99 5.95
C ILE A 29 -6.79 4.71 4.69
N ASN A 30 -5.94 4.84 3.68
CA ASN A 30 -6.32 5.38 2.37
C ASN A 30 -6.01 4.35 1.30
N ALA A 31 -7.04 3.99 0.52
CA ALA A 31 -6.83 3.17 -0.66
C ALA A 31 -5.83 3.86 -1.60
N ARG A 32 -4.83 3.12 -2.09
CA ARG A 32 -3.77 3.71 -2.91
C ARG A 32 -3.26 2.77 -4.00
N TYR A 33 -2.76 3.33 -5.08
CA TYR A 33 -1.98 2.66 -6.12
C TYR A 33 -0.73 3.49 -6.47
N TYR A 34 0.27 2.86 -7.10
CA TYR A 34 1.59 3.46 -7.35
C TYR A 34 2.27 4.09 -6.12
N HIS A 35 2.06 3.50 -4.95
CA HIS A 35 2.76 3.90 -3.72
C HIS A 35 4.17 3.31 -3.67
N THR A 36 4.99 3.80 -2.74
CA THR A 36 6.27 3.17 -2.38
C THR A 36 6.12 2.47 -1.03
N ALA A 37 6.63 1.24 -0.92
CA ALA A 37 6.70 0.49 0.33
C ALA A 37 8.18 0.21 0.66
N SER A 38 8.60 0.48 1.90
CA SER A 38 9.98 0.26 2.36
C SER A 38 9.99 -0.38 3.74
N ILE A 39 10.81 -1.41 3.92
CA ILE A 39 11.02 -2.07 5.22
C ILE A 39 11.96 -1.19 6.06
N LEU A 40 11.56 -0.91 7.31
CA LEU A 40 12.35 -0.19 8.29
C LEU A 40 13.21 -1.16 9.12
N SER A 41 14.22 -0.62 9.81
CA SER A 41 15.15 -1.43 10.63
C SER A 41 14.48 -2.20 11.78
N ASN A 42 13.29 -1.77 12.21
CA ASN A 42 12.49 -2.45 13.23
C ASN A 42 11.54 -3.52 12.66
N GLY A 43 11.57 -3.76 11.35
CA GLY A 43 10.72 -4.76 10.68
C GLY A 43 9.37 -4.24 10.19
N ASN A 44 9.00 -3.00 10.53
CA ASN A 44 7.76 -2.39 10.02
C ASN A 44 7.89 -2.02 8.54
N VAL A 45 6.77 -1.91 7.84
CA VAL A 45 6.70 -1.43 6.46
C VAL A 45 6.13 -0.01 6.42
N LEU A 46 6.94 0.95 5.96
CA LEU A 46 6.48 2.30 5.67
C LEU A 46 5.93 2.35 4.25
N VAL A 47 4.67 2.79 4.12
CA VAL A 47 4.00 3.03 2.85
C VAL A 47 3.81 4.53 2.66
N THR A 48 4.32 5.10 1.57
CA THR A 48 4.26 6.55 1.29
C THR A 48 3.68 6.87 -0.08
N GLY A 49 2.91 7.95 -0.14
CA GLY A 49 2.49 8.55 -1.41
C GLY A 49 1.63 7.63 -2.29
N GLY A 50 1.71 7.84 -3.60
CA GLY A 50 0.84 7.20 -4.58
C GLY A 50 -0.42 8.01 -4.86
N PHE A 51 -1.44 7.35 -5.40
CA PHE A 51 -2.67 7.97 -5.86
C PHE A 51 -3.87 7.21 -5.34
N ASP A 52 -4.96 7.92 -5.11
CA ASP A 52 -6.28 7.33 -4.97
C ASP A 52 -7.16 7.69 -6.19
N ASN A 53 -8.46 7.41 -6.12
CA ASN A 53 -9.38 7.72 -7.22
C ASN A 53 -9.63 9.23 -7.40
N THR A 54 -9.10 10.08 -6.52
CA THR A 54 -9.33 11.52 -6.47
C THR A 54 -8.06 12.33 -6.78
N GLY A 55 -6.87 11.77 -6.57
CA GLY A 55 -5.60 12.42 -6.90
C GLY A 55 -4.40 11.86 -6.14
N THR A 56 -3.37 12.70 -5.99
CA THR A 56 -2.13 12.35 -5.28
C THR A 56 -2.33 12.32 -3.78
N LEU A 57 -1.79 11.31 -3.12
CA LEU A 57 -1.79 11.20 -1.67
C LEU A 57 -0.51 11.84 -1.09
N ASN A 58 -0.71 12.77 -0.16
CA ASN A 58 0.34 13.36 0.68
C ASN A 58 0.40 12.69 2.08
N SER A 59 0.00 11.42 2.16
CA SER A 59 -0.05 10.64 3.40
C SER A 59 0.92 9.45 3.38
N ALA A 60 1.31 9.03 4.58
CA ALA A 60 2.07 7.82 4.83
C ALA A 60 1.41 7.02 5.96
N GLU A 61 1.66 5.72 5.97
CA GLU A 61 1.17 4.79 7.00
C GLU A 61 2.20 3.69 7.27
N LEU A 62 2.13 3.08 8.45
CA LEU A 62 3.01 2.01 8.89
C LEU A 62 2.23 0.72 9.07
N TYR A 63 2.85 -0.39 8.65
CA TYR A 63 2.42 -1.76 8.89
C TYR A 63 3.42 -2.52 9.75
#